data_AF-A0AAN0IDD1-F1
#
_entry.id   AF-A0AAN0IDD1-F1
#
_cell.length_a   1.000
_cell.length_b   1.000
_cell.length_c   1.000
_cell.angle_alpha   90.00
_cell.angle_beta   90.00
_cell.angle_gamma   90.00
#
_symmetry.space_group_name_H-M   'P 1'
#
loop_
_entity.id
_entity.type
_entity.pdbx_description
1 polymer ?
#
loop_
_entity_poly.entity_id
_entity_poly.type
_entity_poly.pdbx_seq_one_letter_code
_entity_poly.pdbx_strand_id
1 'polypeptide(L)'
;MALVIPTVLEENFTQADGGKGQNIKDAFSFSLDKVDNLYQWDSSKSLFKFSFTERGVAYNEKETSTQLAETSFQTSGKTDLQLKFDPTPTLKWGINFVGVVKVIHSNGDENVLYMPGTRTYDPAGITGDPHASERIGPSCSRTQAAITLSQFMAVRLGATLEQVRAVQEACRPLVSRYHGRIALFDWIFLQIQETVFDKRDVTPYPEYLKQLMRSNLFELDDKRDHTRSYLISYNEGNARPPVQYYRKVEAKDKVGDILSADDLEEFYKITQ
;
A
#
# COMPACT_ATOMS: atom_id res chain seq x y z
N MET A 1 25.47 -2.76 -3.23
CA MET A 1 24.68 -3.16 -2.04
C MET A 1 23.44 -2.26 -2.01
N ALA A 2 22.23 -2.83 -1.97
CA ALA A 2 21.02 -2.01 -1.96
C ALA A 2 20.73 -1.53 -0.54
N LEU A 3 20.57 -0.22 -0.36
CA LEU A 3 20.27 0.38 0.93
C LEU A 3 18.82 0.07 1.34
N VAL A 4 18.66 -0.65 2.45
CA VAL A 4 17.35 -0.93 3.06
C VAL A 4 17.03 0.18 4.06
N ILE A 5 16.02 0.99 3.75
CA ILE A 5 15.49 1.97 4.70
C ILE A 5 14.48 1.25 5.60
N PRO A 6 14.59 1.34 6.94
CA PRO A 6 13.57 0.82 7.83
C PRO A 6 12.21 1.48 7.54
N THR A 7 11.27 0.68 7.04
CA THR A 7 9.87 1.04 6.87
C THR A 7 9.09 0.57 8.09
N VAL A 8 8.12 1.36 8.52
CA VAL A 8 7.25 1.03 9.65
C VAL A 8 5.80 1.07 9.22
N LEU A 9 5.00 0.21 9.85
CA LEU A 9 3.57 0.12 9.64
C LEU A 9 2.95 0.83 10.84
N GLU A 10 2.19 1.90 10.59
CA GLU A 10 1.63 2.74 11.64
C GLU A 10 0.72 1.92 12.55
N GLU A 11 0.99 1.92 13.85
CA GLU A 11 0.47 0.88 14.75
C GLU A 11 -1.03 0.98 15.04
N ASN A 12 -1.68 2.10 14.76
CA ASN A 12 -3.08 2.32 15.13
C ASN A 12 -3.92 2.79 13.95
N PHE A 13 -5.08 2.16 13.75
CA PHE A 13 -6.15 2.79 12.99
C PHE A 13 -6.65 4.02 13.75
N THR A 14 -6.98 5.09 13.05
CA THR A 14 -7.66 6.24 13.68
C THR A 14 -9.15 6.00 13.61
N GLN A 15 -9.86 6.18 14.73
CA GLN A 15 -11.32 6.12 14.73
C GLN A 15 -11.90 7.34 14.01
N ALA A 16 -13.13 7.22 13.53
CA ALA A 16 -13.84 8.29 12.82
C ALA A 16 -13.96 9.60 13.65
N ASP A 17 -13.97 9.51 14.98
CA ASP A 17 -14.04 10.63 15.91
C ASP A 17 -12.68 11.26 16.25
N GLY A 18 -11.57 10.70 15.76
CA GLY A 18 -10.21 11.10 16.11
C GLY A 18 -9.63 10.35 17.33
N GLY A 19 -10.33 9.35 17.86
CA GLY A 19 -9.85 8.45 18.90
C GLY A 19 -8.77 7.47 18.41
N LYS A 20 -8.07 6.84 19.36
CA LYS A 20 -7.19 5.68 19.07
C LYS A 20 -8.07 4.49 18.72
N GLY A 21 -8.02 4.05 17.47
CA GLY A 21 -8.68 2.83 17.02
C GLY A 21 -7.91 1.59 17.36
N GLN A 22 -8.41 0.47 16.84
CA GLN A 22 -7.80 -0.83 17.04
C GLN A 22 -6.37 -0.86 16.47
N ASN A 23 -5.50 -1.62 17.13
CA ASN A 23 -4.14 -1.81 16.66
C ASN A 23 -4.18 -2.60 15.34
N ILE A 24 -3.49 -2.08 14.33
CA ILE A 24 -3.46 -2.72 13.01
C ILE A 24 -2.79 -4.10 13.05
N LYS A 25 -1.86 -4.33 13.99
CA LYS A 25 -1.19 -5.63 14.20
C LYS A 25 -2.21 -6.72 14.56
N ASP A 26 -3.20 -6.38 15.38
CA ASP A 26 -4.24 -7.35 15.77
C ASP A 26 -5.12 -7.70 14.57
N ALA A 27 -5.43 -6.72 13.72
CA ALA A 27 -6.20 -6.93 12.50
C ALA A 27 -5.43 -7.81 11.49
N PHE A 28 -4.11 -7.69 11.40
CA PHE A 28 -3.26 -8.53 10.54
C PHE A 28 -3.14 -10.00 10.99
N SER A 29 -3.72 -10.37 12.15
CA SER A 29 -3.98 -11.77 12.47
C SER A 29 -5.08 -12.40 11.60
N PHE A 30 -5.86 -11.56 10.90
CA PHE A 30 -7.04 -11.92 10.11
C PHE A 30 -8.10 -12.72 10.89
N SER A 31 -8.02 -12.73 12.23
CA SER A 31 -8.87 -13.55 13.10
C SER A 31 -10.09 -12.81 13.65
N LEU A 32 -10.12 -11.49 13.47
CA LEU A 32 -11.17 -10.62 14.00
C LEU A 32 -12.36 -10.56 13.03
N ASP A 33 -13.56 -10.83 13.53
CA ASP A 33 -14.81 -10.68 12.77
C ASP A 33 -15.25 -9.21 12.68
N LYS A 34 -14.66 -8.30 13.48
CA LYS A 34 -14.95 -6.87 13.46
C LYS A 34 -13.69 -6.06 13.77
N VAL A 35 -13.50 -4.98 13.02
CA VAL A 35 -12.54 -3.91 13.30
C VAL A 35 -13.26 -2.58 13.17
N ASP A 36 -13.25 -1.79 14.25
CA ASP A 36 -13.93 -0.49 14.27
C ASP A 36 -13.38 0.47 13.21
N ASN A 37 -14.27 1.22 12.57
CA ASN A 37 -13.96 2.09 11.42
C ASN A 37 -13.34 1.34 10.22
N LEU A 38 -13.62 0.04 10.07
CA LEU A 38 -13.08 -0.73 8.96
C LEU A 38 -14.04 -1.78 8.40
N TYR A 39 -14.36 -2.83 9.16
CA TYR A 39 -15.31 -3.86 8.72
C TYR A 39 -16.03 -4.57 9.87
N GLN A 40 -17.14 -5.22 9.53
CA GLN A 40 -17.88 -6.12 10.39
C GLN A 40 -18.43 -7.31 9.60
N TRP A 41 -18.29 -8.50 10.15
CA TRP A 41 -18.88 -9.74 9.66
C TRP A 41 -20.06 -10.17 10.55
N ASP A 42 -21.22 -10.40 9.93
CA ASP A 42 -22.40 -11.01 10.57
C ASP A 42 -22.55 -12.44 10.06
N SER A 43 -22.06 -13.40 10.84
CA SER A 43 -22.08 -14.82 10.50
C SER A 43 -23.49 -15.41 10.36
N SER A 44 -24.49 -14.81 11.03
CA SER A 44 -25.87 -15.30 10.97
C SER A 44 -26.54 -15.01 9.62
N LYS A 45 -26.10 -13.94 8.94
CA LYS A 45 -26.63 -13.50 7.64
C LYS A 45 -25.66 -13.72 6.49
N SER A 46 -24.49 -14.27 6.80
CA SER A 46 -23.33 -14.29 5.93
C SER A 46 -23.06 -12.92 5.28
N LEU A 47 -23.12 -11.84 6.08
CA LEU A 47 -23.07 -10.47 5.58
C LEU A 47 -21.77 -9.77 6.00
N PHE A 48 -20.97 -9.39 5.01
CA PHE A 48 -19.80 -8.53 5.21
C PHE A 48 -20.18 -7.08 5.01
N LYS A 49 -19.79 -6.23 5.96
CA LYS A 49 -19.98 -4.78 5.92
C LYS A 49 -18.62 -4.11 6.00
N PHE A 50 -18.30 -3.30 4.99
CA PHE A 50 -17.16 -2.41 4.99
C PHE A 50 -17.64 -0.99 5.30
N SER A 51 -16.94 -0.31 6.20
CA SER A 51 -17.23 1.09 6.57
C SER A 51 -15.94 1.73 7.06
N PHE A 52 -15.36 2.60 6.24
CA PHE A 52 -14.10 3.28 6.52
C PHE A 52 -14.28 4.79 6.38
N THR A 53 -13.97 5.51 7.45
CA THR A 53 -14.02 6.97 7.50
C THR A 53 -12.60 7.54 7.54
N GLU A 54 -12.29 8.41 6.58
CA GLU A 54 -11.08 9.24 6.59
C GLU A 54 -11.43 10.65 7.01
N ARG A 55 -10.57 11.25 7.84
CA ARG A 55 -10.71 12.62 8.32
C ARG A 55 -9.37 13.33 8.22
N GLY A 56 -9.34 14.45 7.52
CA GLY A 56 -8.11 15.22 7.35
C GLY A 56 -8.31 16.44 6.47
N VAL A 57 -7.21 17.11 6.13
CA VAL A 57 -7.20 18.19 5.15
C VAL A 57 -6.93 17.55 3.78
N ALA A 58 -7.93 17.59 2.90
CA ALA A 58 -7.81 17.07 1.54
C ALA A 58 -7.00 18.01 0.62
N TYR A 59 -6.69 17.53 -0.58
CA TYR A 59 -6.04 18.35 -1.60
C TYR A 59 -6.79 19.67 -1.84
N ASN A 60 -6.04 20.77 -1.82
CA ASN A 60 -6.54 22.12 -2.08
C ASN A 60 -7.62 22.60 -1.08
N GLU A 61 -7.82 21.89 0.04
CA GLU A 61 -8.70 22.30 1.13
C GLU A 61 -7.87 22.94 2.25
N LYS A 62 -8.50 23.86 2.99
CA LYS A 62 -7.90 24.50 4.18
C LYS A 62 -8.51 23.97 5.49
N GLU A 63 -9.67 23.37 5.38
CA GLU A 63 -10.46 22.88 6.50
C GLU A 63 -10.38 21.36 6.57
N THR A 64 -10.59 20.81 7.77
CA THR A 64 -10.70 19.38 7.93
C THR A 64 -12.06 18.93 7.40
N SER A 65 -12.06 17.95 6.50
CA SER A 65 -13.25 17.29 6.00
C SER A 65 -13.25 15.81 6.39
N THR A 66 -14.42 15.20 6.33
CA THR A 66 -14.63 13.78 6.63
C THR A 66 -15.30 13.12 5.42
N GLN A 67 -14.83 11.93 5.05
CA GLN A 67 -15.44 11.15 3.99
C GLN A 67 -15.60 9.69 4.41
N LEU A 68 -16.79 9.15 4.18
CA LEU A 68 -17.14 7.76 4.42
C LEU A 68 -17.09 6.96 3.11
N ALA A 69 -16.43 5.81 3.15
CA ALA A 69 -16.51 4.76 2.15
C ALA A 69 -17.23 3.56 2.76
N GLU A 70 -18.31 3.10 2.11
CA GLU A 70 -19.12 1.99 2.61
C GLU A 70 -19.56 1.06 1.49
N THR A 71 -19.62 -0.23 1.80
CA THR A 71 -20.26 -1.25 0.96
C THR A 71 -20.63 -2.45 1.81
N SER A 72 -21.59 -3.25 1.35
CA SER A 72 -21.94 -4.51 2.01
C SER A 72 -22.42 -5.54 1.02
N PHE A 73 -22.14 -6.80 1.30
CA PHE A 73 -22.50 -7.92 0.43
C PHE A 73 -22.53 -9.23 1.21
N GLN A 74 -23.31 -10.18 0.70
CA GLN A 74 -23.31 -11.55 1.21
C GLN A 74 -22.08 -12.31 0.70
N THR A 75 -21.45 -13.10 1.55
CA THR A 75 -20.33 -13.96 1.16
C THR A 75 -20.70 -15.44 1.28
N SER A 76 -19.91 -16.33 0.67
CA SER A 76 -20.17 -17.78 0.76
C SER A 76 -19.78 -18.40 2.11
N GLY A 77 -19.16 -17.63 3.00
CA GLY A 77 -18.61 -18.10 4.27
C GLY A 77 -17.10 -18.39 4.21
N LYS A 78 -16.54 -18.78 5.36
CA LYS A 78 -15.08 -18.96 5.53
C LYS A 78 -14.52 -19.94 4.49
N THR A 79 -13.44 -19.53 3.83
CA THR A 79 -12.70 -20.35 2.86
C THR A 79 -11.51 -21.05 3.52
N ASP A 80 -10.94 -22.02 2.83
CA ASP A 80 -9.69 -22.70 3.23
C ASP A 80 -8.44 -21.83 2.99
N LEU A 81 -8.60 -20.61 2.46
CA LEU A 81 -7.50 -19.68 2.23
C LEU A 81 -6.89 -19.26 3.57
N GLN A 82 -5.58 -19.45 3.71
CA GLN A 82 -4.85 -18.95 4.87
C GLN A 82 -4.09 -17.68 4.51
N LEU A 83 -4.17 -16.70 5.41
CA LEU A 83 -3.50 -15.41 5.27
C LEU A 83 -2.57 -15.21 6.45
N LYS A 84 -1.31 -14.87 6.17
CA LYS A 84 -0.31 -14.59 7.19
C LYS A 84 0.47 -13.34 6.84
N PHE A 85 0.43 -12.34 7.73
CA PHE A 85 1.31 -11.19 7.61
C PHE A 85 2.70 -11.50 8.20
N ASP A 86 3.73 -11.26 7.40
CA ASP A 86 5.13 -11.30 7.81
C ASP A 86 5.65 -9.85 7.85
N PRO A 87 5.88 -9.26 9.05
CA PRO A 87 6.30 -7.88 9.20
C PRO A 87 7.79 -7.67 8.95
N THR A 88 8.50 -8.66 8.40
CA THR A 88 9.91 -8.53 8.06
C THR A 88 10.07 -7.57 6.87
N PRO A 89 10.80 -6.44 7.02
CA PRO A 89 11.03 -5.51 5.92
C PRO A 89 11.62 -6.24 4.70
N THR A 90 11.01 -6.02 3.55
CA THR A 90 11.30 -6.78 2.32
C THR A 90 11.68 -5.83 1.20
N LEU A 91 12.87 -6.02 0.61
CA LEU A 91 13.30 -5.29 -0.58
C LEU A 91 12.91 -6.07 -1.84
N LYS A 92 12.08 -5.48 -2.70
CA LYS A 92 11.71 -6.08 -3.99
C LYS A 92 11.66 -5.01 -5.08
N TRP A 93 12.27 -5.30 -6.23
CA TRP A 93 12.39 -4.37 -7.37
C TRP A 93 13.00 -3.01 -6.99
N GLY A 94 13.93 -3.00 -6.02
CA GLY A 94 14.50 -1.77 -5.48
C GLY A 94 13.59 -1.00 -4.51
N ILE A 95 12.40 -1.51 -4.20
CA ILE A 95 11.43 -0.86 -3.31
C ILE A 95 11.44 -1.56 -1.95
N ASN A 96 11.56 -0.77 -0.89
CA ASN A 96 11.47 -1.25 0.49
C ASN A 96 9.99 -1.33 0.93
N PHE A 97 9.53 -2.52 1.26
CA PHE A 97 8.20 -2.81 1.79
C PHE A 97 8.29 -3.13 3.28
N VAL A 98 7.22 -2.82 4.03
CA VAL A 98 7.19 -3.07 5.48
C VAL A 98 6.97 -4.52 5.85
N GLY A 99 6.56 -5.31 4.89
CA GLY A 99 6.33 -6.73 5.07
C GLY A 99 5.59 -7.28 3.87
N VAL A 100 5.12 -8.50 4.03
CA VAL A 100 4.35 -9.19 3.02
C VAL A 100 3.15 -9.89 3.61
N VAL A 101 2.07 -10.00 2.85
CA VAL A 101 0.97 -10.92 3.15
C VAL A 101 1.19 -12.18 2.32
N LYS A 102 1.38 -13.30 3.02
CA LYS A 102 1.43 -14.64 2.42
C LYS A 102 0.01 -15.15 2.26
N VAL A 103 -0.32 -15.53 1.04
CA VAL A 103 -1.59 -16.12 0.62
C VAL A 103 -1.33 -17.60 0.36
N ILE A 104 -1.82 -18.47 1.24
CA ILE A 104 -1.59 -19.91 1.18
C ILE A 104 -2.90 -20.57 0.73
N HIS A 105 -2.87 -21.22 -0.43
CA HIS A 105 -4.02 -21.88 -1.05
C HIS A 105 -4.23 -23.29 -0.52
N SER A 106 -5.41 -23.86 -0.79
CA SER A 106 -5.79 -25.20 -0.31
C SER A 106 -4.89 -26.34 -0.83
N ASN A 107 -4.20 -26.14 -1.95
CA ASN A 107 -3.21 -27.07 -2.49
C ASN A 107 -1.80 -26.88 -1.88
N GLY A 108 -1.61 -25.91 -0.98
CA GLY A 108 -0.33 -25.58 -0.37
C GLY A 108 0.52 -24.57 -1.14
N ASP A 109 0.09 -24.11 -2.32
CA ASP A 109 0.79 -23.06 -3.06
C ASP A 109 0.77 -21.74 -2.25
N GLU A 110 1.90 -21.03 -2.25
CA GLU A 110 2.07 -19.75 -1.57
C GLU A 110 2.31 -18.65 -2.60
N ASN A 111 1.50 -17.60 -2.57
CA ASN A 111 1.75 -16.35 -3.27
C ASN A 111 1.94 -15.20 -2.27
N VAL A 112 2.62 -14.14 -2.70
CA VAL A 112 3.07 -13.06 -1.82
C VAL A 112 2.59 -11.71 -2.35
N LEU A 113 1.89 -10.97 -1.50
CA LEU A 113 1.56 -9.56 -1.71
C LEU A 113 2.53 -8.68 -0.90
N TYR A 114 3.08 -7.64 -1.52
CA TYR A 114 4.02 -6.71 -0.89
C TYR A 114 3.28 -5.50 -0.30
N MET A 115 3.45 -5.28 1.01
CA MET A 115 2.76 -4.22 1.75
C MET A 115 3.60 -2.94 1.80
N PRO A 116 3.12 -1.80 1.27
CA PRO A 116 3.81 -0.53 1.45
C PRO A 116 3.70 -0.04 2.91
N GLY A 117 4.78 0.54 3.42
CA GLY A 117 4.86 1.15 4.73
C GLY A 117 5.13 2.65 4.68
N THR A 118 5.19 3.29 5.85
CA THR A 118 5.81 4.60 5.98
C THR A 118 7.24 4.54 5.47
N ARG A 119 7.62 5.55 4.68
CA ARG A 119 8.90 5.68 3.96
C ARG A 119 9.06 4.81 2.72
N THR A 120 8.18 3.87 2.39
CA THR A 120 8.29 3.12 1.13
C THR A 120 8.39 4.07 -0.07
N TYR A 121 9.28 3.75 -1.03
CA TYR A 121 9.39 4.45 -2.29
C TYR A 121 8.19 4.11 -3.19
N ASP A 122 7.48 5.13 -3.65
CA ASP A 122 6.39 5.02 -4.62
C ASP A 122 6.84 5.62 -5.96
N PRO A 123 7.25 4.80 -6.93
CA PRO A 123 7.63 5.29 -8.25
C PRO A 123 6.52 6.06 -8.98
N ALA A 124 5.24 5.90 -8.60
CA ALA A 124 4.16 6.69 -9.20
C ALA A 124 3.94 8.06 -8.54
N GLY A 125 4.66 8.34 -7.46
CA GLY A 125 4.58 9.61 -6.73
C GLY A 125 4.94 10.82 -7.59
N ILE A 126 4.69 12.00 -7.06
CA ILE A 126 4.89 13.29 -7.74
C ILE A 126 5.85 14.13 -6.90
N THR A 127 6.97 14.55 -7.48
CA THR A 127 7.92 15.40 -6.77
C THR A 127 7.28 16.74 -6.39
N GLY A 128 7.44 17.09 -5.11
CA GLY A 128 6.90 18.33 -4.55
C GLY A 128 5.44 18.24 -4.11
N ASP A 129 4.76 17.12 -4.38
CA ASP A 129 3.38 16.93 -3.93
C ASP A 129 3.33 16.64 -2.42
N PRO A 130 2.51 17.36 -1.63
CA PRO A 130 2.48 17.20 -0.18
C PRO A 130 1.88 15.86 0.29
N HIS A 131 0.99 15.22 -0.49
CA HIS A 131 0.32 13.97 -0.08
C HIS A 131 0.81 12.76 -0.89
N ALA A 132 1.00 12.92 -2.21
CA ALA A 132 1.40 11.88 -3.15
C ALA A 132 2.89 11.95 -3.56
N SER A 133 3.77 12.46 -2.69
CA SER A 133 5.22 12.40 -2.95
C SER A 133 5.72 10.97 -3.16
N GLU A 134 6.89 10.79 -3.77
CA GLU A 134 7.51 9.48 -3.95
C GLU A 134 7.90 8.78 -2.63
N ARG A 135 7.83 9.46 -1.49
CA ARG A 135 7.93 8.85 -0.16
C ARG A 135 6.52 8.70 0.43
N ILE A 136 6.14 7.47 0.77
CA ILE A 136 4.86 7.22 1.46
C ILE A 136 4.90 7.78 2.88
N GLY A 137 3.90 8.59 3.22
CA GLY A 137 3.70 9.13 4.56
C GLY A 137 2.82 8.24 5.45
N PRO A 138 2.80 8.49 6.77
CA PRO A 138 2.01 7.72 7.74
C PRO A 138 0.53 7.56 7.39
N SER A 139 -0.14 8.67 7.02
CA SER A 139 -1.57 8.64 6.69
C SER A 139 -1.86 7.73 5.49
N CYS A 140 -1.07 7.86 4.41
CA CYS A 140 -1.23 7.02 3.22
C CYS A 140 -0.97 5.54 3.51
N SER A 141 0.10 5.23 4.26
CA SER A 141 0.42 3.83 4.62
C SER A 141 -0.70 3.20 5.44
N ARG A 142 -1.22 3.91 6.45
CA ARG A 142 -2.33 3.44 7.28
C ARG A 142 -3.58 3.18 6.45
N THR A 143 -3.98 4.12 5.59
CA THR A 143 -5.19 3.98 4.78
C THR A 143 -5.07 2.86 3.74
N GLN A 144 -3.92 2.71 3.09
CA GLN A 144 -3.67 1.58 2.19
C GLN A 144 -3.69 0.24 2.93
N ALA A 145 -3.04 0.16 4.09
CA ALA A 145 -3.05 -1.06 4.90
C ALA A 145 -4.46 -1.42 5.37
N ALA A 146 -5.25 -0.44 5.81
CA ALA A 146 -6.65 -0.61 6.22
C ALA A 146 -7.50 -1.23 5.09
N ILE A 147 -7.48 -0.61 3.91
CA ILE A 147 -8.30 -1.05 2.77
C ILE A 147 -7.88 -2.45 2.31
N THR A 148 -6.56 -2.69 2.19
CA THR A 148 -6.00 -4.00 1.81
C THR A 148 -6.43 -5.09 2.79
N LEU A 149 -6.39 -4.79 4.09
CA LEU A 149 -6.78 -5.72 5.13
C LEU A 149 -8.27 -6.07 5.05
N SER A 150 -9.15 -5.10 4.82
CA SER A 150 -10.58 -5.34 4.60
C SER A 150 -10.85 -6.21 3.39
N GLN A 151 -10.11 -5.98 2.29
CA GLN A 151 -10.23 -6.78 1.07
C GLN A 151 -9.83 -8.24 1.33
N PHE A 152 -8.71 -8.46 2.03
CA PHE A 152 -8.29 -9.80 2.45
C PHE A 152 -9.26 -10.47 3.40
N MET A 153 -9.85 -9.73 4.34
CA MET A 153 -10.85 -10.29 5.24
C MET A 153 -12.12 -10.70 4.47
N ALA A 154 -12.57 -9.87 3.53
CA ALA A 154 -13.70 -10.22 2.66
C ALA A 154 -13.43 -11.51 1.88
N VAL A 155 -12.24 -11.63 1.27
CA VAL A 155 -11.79 -12.85 0.57
C VAL A 155 -11.81 -14.06 1.50
N ARG A 156 -11.22 -13.96 2.70
CA ARG A 156 -11.19 -15.05 3.68
C ARG A 156 -12.59 -15.54 4.02
N LEU A 157 -13.56 -14.63 4.03
CA LEU A 157 -14.98 -14.88 4.26
C LEU A 157 -15.74 -15.33 3.01
N GLY A 158 -15.07 -15.59 1.89
CA GLY A 158 -15.69 -16.13 0.67
C GLY A 158 -16.28 -15.07 -0.25
N ALA A 159 -15.72 -13.85 -0.24
CA ALA A 159 -16.09 -12.83 -1.21
C ALA A 159 -15.53 -13.15 -2.61
N THR A 160 -16.32 -12.86 -3.63
CA THR A 160 -15.91 -12.89 -5.05
C THR A 160 -15.02 -11.70 -5.41
N LEU A 161 -14.33 -11.77 -6.55
CA LEU A 161 -13.50 -10.67 -7.03
C LEU A 161 -14.30 -9.38 -7.21
N GLU A 162 -15.53 -9.46 -7.72
CA GLU A 162 -16.44 -8.33 -7.91
C GLU A 162 -16.79 -7.66 -6.58
N GLN A 163 -16.99 -8.43 -5.52
CA GLN A 163 -17.27 -7.92 -4.19
C GLN A 163 -16.05 -7.26 -3.54
N VAL A 164 -14.86 -7.82 -3.74
CA VAL A 164 -13.62 -7.19 -3.29
C VAL A 164 -13.36 -5.89 -4.08
N ARG A 165 -13.66 -5.88 -5.39
CA ARG A 165 -13.64 -4.67 -6.23
C ARG A 165 -14.63 -3.62 -5.74
N ALA A 166 -15.80 -4.01 -5.24
CA ALA A 166 -16.74 -3.04 -4.65
C ALA A 166 -16.15 -2.30 -3.44
N VAL A 167 -15.29 -2.95 -2.63
CA VAL A 167 -14.53 -2.27 -1.56
C VAL A 167 -13.52 -1.30 -2.15
N GLN A 168 -12.77 -1.71 -3.18
CA GLN A 168 -11.81 -0.85 -3.88
C GLN A 168 -12.49 0.43 -4.40
N GLU A 169 -13.60 0.27 -5.12
CA GLU A 169 -14.31 1.39 -5.75
C GLU A 169 -14.99 2.30 -4.73
N ALA A 170 -15.51 1.77 -3.62
CA ALA A 170 -16.03 2.58 -2.52
C ALA A 170 -14.94 3.49 -1.93
N CYS A 171 -13.69 3.04 -1.88
CA CYS A 171 -12.55 3.81 -1.37
C CYS A 171 -11.90 4.75 -2.38
N ARG A 172 -12.10 4.55 -3.69
CA ARG A 172 -11.44 5.34 -4.75
C ARG A 172 -11.65 6.86 -4.57
N PRO A 173 -12.87 7.38 -4.29
CA PRO A 173 -13.07 8.81 -4.08
C PRO A 173 -12.25 9.37 -2.90
N LEU A 174 -12.16 8.59 -1.81
CA LEU A 174 -11.40 8.96 -0.62
C LEU A 174 -9.89 8.97 -0.90
N VAL A 175 -9.37 7.92 -1.55
CA VAL A 175 -7.96 7.86 -1.94
C VAL A 175 -7.61 9.01 -2.88
N SER A 176 -8.47 9.32 -3.85
CA SER A 176 -8.26 10.43 -4.78
C SER A 176 -8.23 11.78 -4.07
N ARG A 177 -9.13 12.00 -3.10
CA ARG A 177 -9.29 13.29 -2.43
C ARG A 177 -8.23 13.57 -1.36
N TYR A 178 -7.83 12.57 -0.58
CA TYR A 178 -6.92 12.78 0.57
C TYR A 178 -5.48 12.34 0.33
N HIS A 179 -5.25 11.39 -0.58
CA HIS A 179 -3.96 10.70 -0.68
C HIS A 179 -3.30 10.82 -2.05
N GLY A 180 -4.06 10.88 -3.14
CA GLY A 180 -3.58 11.10 -4.52
C GLY A 180 -2.81 9.91 -5.13
N ARG A 181 -2.65 8.81 -4.39
CA ARG A 181 -1.85 7.63 -4.77
C ARG A 181 -2.65 6.59 -5.56
N ILE A 182 -3.32 7.00 -6.63
CA ILE A 182 -4.26 6.14 -7.36
C ILE A 182 -3.55 4.96 -8.02
N ALA A 183 -2.40 5.18 -8.67
CA ALA A 183 -1.64 4.09 -9.30
C ALA A 183 -1.20 3.02 -8.29
N LEU A 184 -0.69 3.42 -7.12
CA LEU A 184 -0.31 2.51 -6.05
C LEU A 184 -1.54 1.78 -5.48
N PHE A 185 -2.64 2.50 -5.26
CA PHE A 185 -3.89 1.94 -4.77
C PHE A 185 -4.45 0.85 -5.71
N ASP A 186 -4.42 1.10 -7.02
CA ASP A 186 -4.87 0.15 -8.03
C ASP A 186 -3.90 -1.04 -8.18
N TRP A 187 -2.58 -0.80 -8.06
CA TRP A 187 -1.60 -1.87 -8.07
C TRP A 187 -1.75 -2.82 -6.87
N ILE A 188 -2.03 -2.30 -5.67
CA ILE A 188 -2.29 -3.15 -4.49
C ILE A 188 -3.51 -4.04 -4.73
N PHE A 189 -4.60 -3.51 -5.30
CA PHE A 189 -5.75 -4.32 -5.67
C PHE A 189 -5.41 -5.37 -6.73
N LEU A 190 -4.60 -5.03 -7.73
CA LEU A 190 -4.11 -5.99 -8.71
C LEU A 190 -3.33 -7.13 -8.03
N GLN A 191 -2.47 -6.84 -7.06
CA GLN A 191 -1.78 -7.89 -6.30
C GLN A 191 -2.77 -8.83 -5.60
N ILE A 192 -3.87 -8.33 -5.04
CA ILE A 192 -4.91 -9.18 -4.44
C ILE A 192 -5.56 -10.06 -5.53
N GLN A 193 -5.93 -9.48 -6.66
CA GLN A 193 -6.48 -10.24 -7.78
C GLN A 193 -5.54 -11.39 -8.19
N GLU A 194 -4.26 -11.08 -8.38
CA GLU A 194 -3.25 -12.03 -8.86
C GLU A 194 -2.95 -13.13 -7.84
N THR A 195 -2.75 -12.75 -6.58
CA THR A 195 -2.35 -13.69 -5.52
C THR A 195 -3.52 -14.53 -5.01
N VAL A 196 -4.73 -14.01 -4.98
CA VAL A 196 -5.89 -14.71 -4.42
C VAL A 196 -6.66 -15.47 -5.49
N PHE A 197 -7.00 -14.79 -6.59
CA PHE A 197 -7.97 -15.29 -7.56
C PHE A 197 -7.29 -15.94 -8.76
N ASP A 198 -6.24 -15.32 -9.31
CA ASP A 198 -5.47 -15.88 -10.41
C ASP A 198 -4.45 -16.94 -9.94
N LYS A 199 -4.13 -16.96 -8.64
CA LYS A 199 -3.15 -17.86 -7.98
C LYS A 199 -1.77 -17.83 -8.65
N ARG A 200 -1.28 -16.63 -8.90
CA ARG A 200 0.02 -16.39 -9.54
C ARG A 200 0.80 -15.30 -8.83
N ASP A 201 2.08 -15.23 -9.18
CA ASP A 201 2.95 -14.17 -8.69
C ASP A 201 2.48 -12.80 -9.16
N VAL A 202 2.70 -11.81 -8.29
CA VAL A 202 2.34 -10.42 -8.53
C VAL A 202 3.12 -9.82 -9.70
N THR A 203 2.42 -9.02 -10.50
CA THR A 203 3.02 -8.16 -11.50
C THR A 203 3.92 -7.13 -10.80
N PRO A 204 5.21 -7.03 -11.19
CA PRO A 204 6.10 -6.01 -10.64
C PRO A 204 5.51 -4.60 -10.79
N TYR A 205 5.56 -3.80 -9.71
CA TYR A 205 5.07 -2.42 -9.75
C TYR A 205 5.66 -1.59 -10.93
N PRO A 206 6.96 -1.65 -11.25
CA PRO A 206 7.48 -1.00 -12.46
C PRO A 206 6.86 -1.49 -13.78
N GLU A 207 6.55 -2.79 -13.90
CA GLU A 207 5.87 -3.33 -15.09
C GLU A 207 4.43 -2.85 -15.18
N TYR A 208 3.72 -2.78 -14.05
CA TYR A 208 2.40 -2.18 -13.97
C TYR A 208 2.41 -0.71 -14.45
N LEU A 209 3.37 0.10 -13.99
CA LEU A 209 3.49 1.49 -14.44
C LEU A 209 3.77 1.61 -15.94
N LYS A 210 4.64 0.75 -16.50
CA LYS A 210 4.87 0.69 -17.94
C LYS A 210 3.59 0.35 -18.72
N GLN A 211 2.74 -0.53 -18.19
CA GLN A 211 1.44 -0.84 -18.80
C GLN A 211 0.50 0.37 -18.79
N LEU A 212 0.44 1.11 -17.67
CA LEU A 212 -0.33 2.36 -17.60
C LEU A 212 0.19 3.41 -18.59
N MET A 213 1.51 3.54 -18.73
CA MET A 213 2.12 4.45 -19.72
C MET A 213 1.75 4.08 -21.16
N ARG A 214 1.85 2.80 -21.52
CA ARG A 214 1.46 2.30 -22.85
C ARG A 214 -0.03 2.54 -23.15
N SER A 215 -0.85 2.61 -22.11
CA SER A 215 -2.30 2.85 -22.20
C SER A 215 -2.69 4.32 -22.06
N ASN A 216 -1.72 5.25 -21.98
CA ASN A 216 -1.93 6.68 -21.72
C ASN A 216 -2.70 6.98 -20.41
N LEU A 217 -2.63 6.09 -19.42
CA LEU A 217 -3.23 6.26 -18.08
C LEU A 217 -2.23 6.78 -17.04
N PHE A 218 -0.95 6.88 -17.41
CA PHE A 218 0.11 7.40 -16.56
C PHE A 218 1.12 8.19 -17.40
N GLU A 219 1.19 9.50 -17.17
CA GLU A 219 2.09 10.40 -17.89
C GLU A 219 3.36 10.65 -17.07
N LEU A 220 4.51 10.63 -17.75
CA LEU A 220 5.78 11.06 -17.17
C LEU A 220 5.99 12.53 -17.50
N ASP A 221 5.58 13.41 -16.59
CA ASP A 221 5.89 14.84 -16.64
C ASP A 221 7.22 15.15 -15.93
N ASP A 222 7.60 16.43 -15.88
CA ASP A 222 8.84 16.89 -15.24
C ASP A 222 8.86 16.65 -13.72
N LYS A 223 7.68 16.46 -13.08
CA LYS A 223 7.60 16.12 -11.65
C LYS A 223 7.83 14.62 -11.40
N ARG A 224 7.97 13.82 -12.45
CA ARG A 224 8.21 12.37 -12.42
C ARG A 224 9.55 11.96 -13.04
N ASP A 225 10.53 12.86 -13.07
CA ASP A 225 11.92 12.52 -13.47
C ASP A 225 12.53 11.41 -12.59
N HIS A 226 12.12 11.35 -11.32
CA HIS A 226 12.50 10.26 -10.42
C HIS A 226 11.97 8.91 -10.92
N THR A 227 10.76 8.87 -11.47
CA THR A 227 10.15 7.66 -12.06
C THR A 227 10.91 7.24 -13.31
N ARG A 228 11.26 8.18 -14.20
CA ARG A 228 12.10 7.92 -15.38
C ARG A 228 13.42 7.26 -14.97
N SER A 229 14.12 7.87 -14.02
CA SER A 229 15.40 7.39 -13.50
C SER A 229 15.28 5.99 -12.88
N TYR A 230 14.24 5.75 -12.09
CA TYR A 230 13.97 4.44 -11.51
C TYR A 230 13.70 3.38 -12.58
N LEU A 231 12.84 3.67 -13.56
CA LEU A 231 12.51 2.72 -14.63
C LEU A 231 13.71 2.38 -15.52
N ILE A 232 14.62 3.34 -15.75
CA ILE A 232 15.91 3.08 -16.42
C ILE A 232 16.73 2.07 -15.60
N SER A 233 16.94 2.34 -14.31
CA SER A 233 17.70 1.43 -13.45
C SER A 233 17.07 0.02 -13.35
N TYR A 234 15.73 -0.06 -13.38
CA TYR A 234 15.01 -1.32 -13.39
C TYR A 234 15.25 -2.10 -14.69
N ASN A 235 15.23 -1.44 -15.85
CA ASN A 235 15.52 -2.06 -17.15
C ASN A 235 16.96 -2.54 -17.27
N GLU A 236 17.89 -1.87 -16.60
CA GLU A 236 19.30 -2.27 -16.52
C GLU A 236 19.54 -3.45 -15.55
N GLY A 237 18.49 -3.95 -14.88
CA GLY A 237 18.59 -5.05 -13.91
C GLY A 237 19.11 -4.63 -12.54
N ASN A 238 19.26 -3.33 -12.28
CA ASN A 238 19.76 -2.77 -11.02
C ASN A 238 18.77 -1.75 -10.43
N ALA A 239 17.52 -2.19 -10.29
CA ALA A 239 16.42 -1.35 -9.84
C ALA A 239 16.76 -0.65 -8.51
N ARG A 240 16.81 0.68 -8.52
CA ARG A 240 17.11 1.50 -7.34
C ARG A 240 16.33 2.81 -7.36
N PRO A 241 15.75 3.25 -6.23
CA PRO A 241 15.19 4.57 -6.11
C PRO A 241 16.27 5.63 -6.41
N PRO A 242 15.88 6.78 -6.96
CA PRO A 242 16.83 7.84 -7.23
C PRO A 242 17.30 8.49 -5.93
N VAL A 243 18.52 9.02 -5.94
CA VAL A 243 19.20 9.68 -4.82
C VAL A 243 18.32 10.70 -4.08
N GLN A 244 17.51 11.45 -4.83
CA GLN A 244 16.64 12.50 -4.31
C GLN A 244 15.60 11.96 -3.32
N TYR A 245 15.16 10.71 -3.48
CA TYR A 245 14.25 10.07 -2.54
C TYR A 245 14.92 9.81 -1.18
N TYR A 246 16.17 9.33 -1.16
CA TYR A 246 16.90 9.09 0.08
C TYR A 246 17.11 10.39 0.88
N ARG A 247 17.52 11.46 0.20
CA ARG A 247 17.65 12.80 0.81
C ARG A 247 16.32 13.30 1.40
N LYS A 248 15.19 12.99 0.79
CA LYS A 248 13.85 13.33 1.31
C LYS A 248 13.51 12.55 2.59
N VAL A 249 13.90 11.28 2.67
CA VAL A 249 13.73 10.48 3.89
C VAL A 249 14.52 11.10 5.04
N GLU A 250 15.81 11.38 4.83
CA GLU A 250 16.68 11.99 5.83
C GLU A 250 16.18 13.34 6.34
N ALA A 251 15.84 14.25 5.41
CA ALA A 251 15.41 15.60 5.74
C ALA A 251 14.13 15.63 6.59
N LYS A 252 13.17 14.72 6.35
CA LYS A 252 11.91 14.68 7.09
C LYS A 252 12.02 13.98 8.43
N ASP A 253 12.82 12.93 8.51
CA ASP A 253 12.83 12.05 9.67
C ASP A 253 13.91 12.43 10.70
N LYS A 254 14.72 13.48 10.44
CA LYS A 254 15.87 13.90 11.28
C LYS A 254 16.64 12.69 11.77
N VAL A 255 16.89 11.76 10.86
CA VAL A 255 17.49 10.47 11.17
C VAL A 255 18.95 10.73 11.51
N GLY A 256 19.22 11.14 12.74
CA GLY A 256 20.53 11.03 13.33
C GLY A 256 20.92 9.56 13.23
N ASP A 257 22.05 9.32 12.57
CA ASP A 257 22.84 8.09 12.67
C ASP A 257 22.45 6.86 11.82
N ILE A 258 21.59 6.93 10.79
CA ILE A 258 21.38 5.76 9.90
C ILE A 258 22.30 5.79 8.67
N LEU A 259 22.75 6.96 8.22
CA LEU A 259 23.75 7.10 7.16
C LEU A 259 24.66 8.26 7.50
N SER A 260 25.95 8.00 7.66
CA SER A 260 26.93 9.09 7.70
C SER A 260 26.94 9.78 6.33
N ALA A 261 27.35 11.05 6.30
CA ALA A 261 27.55 11.75 5.02
C ALA A 261 28.52 10.97 4.10
N ASP A 262 29.46 10.23 4.70
CA ASP A 262 30.42 9.38 4.01
C ASP A 262 29.77 8.13 3.40
N ASP A 263 28.80 7.49 4.07
CA ASP A 263 28.04 6.34 3.53
C ASP A 263 27.21 6.74 2.30
N LEU A 264 26.65 7.95 2.33
CA LEU A 264 25.96 8.52 1.18
C LEU A 264 26.95 8.85 0.07
N GLU A 265 28.11 9.43 0.37
CA GLU A 265 29.12 9.80 -0.62
C GLU A 265 29.76 8.58 -1.29
N GLU A 266 30.02 7.51 -0.54
CA GLU A 266 30.51 6.23 -1.06
C GLU A 266 29.43 5.52 -1.89
N PHE A 267 28.17 5.54 -1.43
CA PHE A 267 27.03 5.12 -2.24
C PHE A 267 26.94 5.95 -3.54
N TYR A 268 27.14 7.26 -3.48
CA TYR A 268 27.10 8.14 -4.65
C TYR A 268 28.25 7.87 -5.63
N LYS A 269 29.47 7.58 -5.15
CA LYS A 269 30.64 7.23 -5.99
C LYS A 269 30.47 5.91 -6.74
N ILE A 270 29.72 4.96 -6.20
CA ILE A 270 29.44 3.66 -6.84
C ILE A 270 28.28 3.75 -7.86
N THR A 271 27.47 4.82 -7.80
CA THR A 271 26.24 4.94 -8.59
C THR A 271 26.35 5.81 -9.84
N GLN A 272 27.46 6.53 -10.02
CA GLN A 272 27.85 7.24 -11.25
C GLN A 272 28.75 6.38 -12.12
#